data_AF-A0A3R8SL44-F1
#
_entry.id   AF-A0A3R8SL44-F1
#
_cell.length_a   1.000
_cell.length_b   1.000
_cell.length_c   1.000
_cell.angle_alpha   90.00
_cell.angle_beta   90.00
_cell.angle_gamma   90.00
#
_symmetry.space_group_name_H-M   'P 1'
#
loop_
_entity.id
_entity.type
_entity.pdbx_description
1 polymer ?
#
loop_
_entity_poly.entity_id
_entity_poly.type
_entity_poly.pdbx_seq_one_letter_code
_entity_poly.pdbx_strand_id
1 'polypeptide(L)'
;MKYLILFLLLFYSCSSDFKKSYKIRDIKLYELQCSGHYYLSTDNCDCKYLPTNYFIPKGGNDSFFELFLKENKGKLQVNSLYNEFETHGNIKEKVDFILYTDNASFSDSISKVNYTVIRGYSNGRMNP
;
A
#
# COMPACT_ATOMS: atom_id res chain seq x y z
N MET A 1 -18.36 -28.54 -37.73
CA MET A 1 -17.29 -27.76 -37.06
C MET A 1 -17.82 -27.29 -35.70
N LYS A 2 -17.57 -28.07 -34.65
CA LYS A 2 -18.28 -27.98 -33.34
C LYS A 2 -17.33 -27.65 -32.17
N TYR A 3 -16.20 -27.00 -32.45
CA TYR A 3 -15.15 -26.77 -31.45
C TYR A 3 -14.70 -25.31 -31.32
N LEU A 4 -15.37 -24.35 -31.98
CA LEU A 4 -14.92 -22.95 -31.97
C LEU A 4 -15.32 -22.16 -30.70
N ILE A 5 -16.21 -22.70 -29.86
CA ILE A 5 -16.77 -21.97 -28.70
C ILE A 5 -15.96 -22.21 -27.42
N LEU A 6 -15.11 -23.24 -27.36
CA LEU A 6 -14.37 -23.59 -26.15
C LEU A 6 -13.09 -22.74 -25.92
N PHE A 7 -12.63 -21.99 -26.92
CA PHE A 7 -11.38 -21.22 -26.82
C PHE A 7 -11.56 -19.79 -26.27
N LEU A 8 -12.79 -19.30 -26.16
CA LEU A 8 -13.09 -17.94 -25.71
C LEU A 8 -13.27 -17.80 -24.19
N LEU A 9 -13.31 -18.90 -23.44
CA LEU A 9 -13.48 -18.89 -21.99
C LEU A 9 -12.17 -18.95 -21.20
N LEU A 10 -11.01 -19.05 -21.88
CA LEU A 10 -9.69 -19.15 -21.23
C LEU A 10 -8.96 -17.81 -21.02
N PHE A 11 -9.52 -16.68 -21.47
CA PHE A 11 -8.85 -15.38 -21.37
C PHE A 11 -9.59 -14.33 -20.53
N TYR A 12 -10.68 -14.68 -19.84
CA TYR A 12 -11.21 -13.87 -18.74
C TYR A 12 -10.45 -14.18 -17.43
N SER A 13 -9.13 -14.13 -17.47
CA SER A 13 -8.37 -13.80 -16.26
C SER A 13 -8.76 -12.36 -15.92
N CYS A 14 -9.62 -12.21 -14.91
CA CYS A 14 -10.02 -10.94 -14.32
C CYS A 14 -8.76 -10.05 -14.16
N SER A 15 -8.65 -8.93 -14.89
CA SER A 15 -7.60 -7.96 -14.61
C SER A 15 -7.90 -7.39 -13.23
N SER A 16 -7.17 -7.84 -12.21
CA SER A 16 -7.36 -7.47 -10.81
C SER A 16 -6.83 -6.08 -10.47
N ASP A 17 -6.84 -5.18 -11.45
CA ASP A 17 -6.38 -3.82 -11.30
C ASP A 17 -7.36 -3.06 -10.39
N PHE A 18 -6.88 -2.71 -9.21
CA PHE A 18 -7.63 -2.01 -8.18
C PHE A 18 -6.91 -0.73 -7.82
N LYS A 19 -7.66 0.36 -7.69
CA LYS A 19 -7.17 1.64 -7.23
C LYS A 19 -8.11 2.22 -6.19
N LYS A 20 -7.56 2.57 -5.03
CA LYS A 20 -8.27 3.26 -3.95
C LYS A 20 -7.44 4.46 -3.50
N SER A 21 -8.11 5.48 -2.98
CA SER A 21 -7.43 6.64 -2.42
C SER A 21 -7.94 6.96 -1.03
N TYR A 22 -7.02 7.32 -0.14
CA TYR A 22 -7.26 7.80 1.20
C TYR A 22 -6.89 9.27 1.28
N LYS A 23 -7.74 10.09 1.89
CA LYS A 23 -7.42 11.49 2.19
C LYS A 23 -6.99 11.59 3.66
N ILE A 24 -5.71 11.90 3.89
CA ILE A 24 -5.11 12.11 5.21
C ILE A 24 -4.76 13.60 5.31
N ARG A 25 -5.70 14.40 5.84
CA ARG A 25 -5.66 15.88 5.78
C ARG A 25 -5.44 16.38 4.35
N ASP A 26 -4.29 17.01 4.09
CA ASP A 26 -3.92 17.59 2.80
C ASP A 26 -3.18 16.61 1.90
N ILE A 27 -2.82 15.43 2.40
CA ILE A 27 -2.12 14.38 1.65
C ILE A 27 -3.14 13.36 1.14
N LYS A 28 -3.02 12.99 -0.14
CA LYS A 28 -3.75 11.86 -0.71
C LYS A 28 -2.79 10.69 -0.88
N LEU A 29 -3.17 9.54 -0.31
CA LEU A 29 -2.46 8.28 -0.46
C LEU A 29 -3.25 7.39 -1.41
N TYR A 30 -2.60 6.92 -2.47
CA TYR A 30 -3.15 5.97 -3.42
C TYR A 30 -2.67 4.57 -3.07
N GLU A 31 -3.62 3.65 -3.02
CA GLU A 31 -3.42 2.22 -2.92
C GLU A 31 -3.71 1.62 -4.29
N LEU A 32 -2.76 0.85 -4.80
CA LEU A 32 -2.91 0.17 -6.06
C LEU A 32 -2.56 -1.30 -5.92
N GLN A 33 -3.39 -2.12 -6.54
CA GLN A 33 -3.13 -3.52 -6.77
C GLN A 33 -3.16 -3.77 -8.26
N CYS A 34 -2.06 -4.25 -8.83
CA CYS A 34 -1.90 -4.40 -10.27
C CYS A 34 -1.24 -5.75 -10.54
N SER A 35 -1.87 -6.60 -11.34
CA SER A 35 -1.35 -7.95 -11.66
C SER A 35 -0.91 -8.76 -10.43
N GLY A 36 -1.65 -8.64 -9.31
CA GLY A 36 -1.32 -9.35 -8.08
C GLY A 36 -0.17 -8.76 -7.27
N HIS A 37 0.24 -7.52 -7.53
CA HIS A 37 1.22 -6.75 -6.77
C HIS A 37 0.58 -5.59 -6.03
N TYR A 38 1.08 -5.24 -4.84
CA TYR A 38 0.53 -4.19 -3.98
C TYR A 38 1.51 -3.03 -3.77
N TYR A 39 1.04 -1.78 -3.85
CA TYR A 39 1.86 -0.62 -3.49
C TYR A 39 1.05 0.60 -3.05
N LEU A 40 1.72 1.48 -2.31
CA LEU A 40 1.20 2.73 -1.80
C LEU A 40 2.03 3.91 -2.31
N SER A 41 1.38 4.95 -2.81
CA SER A 41 2.06 6.16 -3.32
C SER A 41 1.29 7.44 -2.98
N THR A 42 2.01 8.53 -2.77
CA THR A 42 1.42 9.88 -2.66
C THR A 42 1.22 10.54 -4.03
N ASP A 43 1.79 9.96 -5.08
CA ASP A 43 1.65 10.43 -6.45
C ASP A 43 0.46 9.71 -7.11
N ASN A 44 -0.34 10.45 -7.90
CA ASN A 44 -1.46 9.87 -8.63
C ASN A 44 -0.94 8.93 -9.71
N CYS A 45 -1.32 7.65 -9.65
CA CYS A 45 -0.84 6.61 -10.56
C CYS A 45 -1.94 5.60 -10.91
N ASP A 46 -1.69 4.77 -11.92
CA ASP A 46 -2.54 3.65 -12.32
C ASP A 46 -1.68 2.44 -12.74
N CYS A 47 -2.30 1.30 -13.03
CA CYS A 47 -1.56 0.10 -13.42
C CYS A 47 -0.87 0.19 -14.79
N LYS A 48 -1.15 1.22 -15.60
CA LYS A 48 -0.45 1.48 -16.86
C LYS A 48 0.79 2.33 -16.65
N TYR A 49 0.74 3.23 -15.66
CA TYR A 49 1.82 4.14 -15.29
C TYR A 49 2.12 4.01 -13.80
N LEU A 50 3.01 3.07 -13.47
CA LEU A 50 3.44 2.86 -12.10
C LEU A 50 4.09 4.13 -11.53
N PRO A 51 3.82 4.47 -10.26
CA PRO A 51 4.45 5.61 -9.63
C PRO A 51 5.95 5.36 -9.50
N THR A 52 6.76 6.40 -9.71
CA THR A 52 8.21 6.32 -9.47
C THR A 52 8.55 6.30 -7.98
N ASN A 53 7.71 6.96 -7.16
CA ASN A 53 7.88 7.04 -5.71
C ASN A 53 6.76 6.26 -5.03
N TYR A 54 7.08 5.13 -4.44
CA TYR A 54 6.12 4.29 -3.74
C TYR A 54 6.78 3.50 -2.63
N PHE A 55 5.95 2.92 -1.79
CA PHE A 55 6.39 1.97 -0.78
C PHE A 55 5.44 0.78 -0.71
N ILE A 56 5.97 -0.34 -0.25
CA ILE A 56 5.26 -1.60 -0.07
C ILE A 56 5.42 -2.00 1.40
N PRO A 57 4.34 -2.13 2.18
CA PRO A 57 4.44 -2.77 3.49
C PRO A 57 4.76 -4.25 3.27
N LYS A 58 5.74 -4.83 3.96
CA LYS A 58 6.04 -6.27 3.82
C LYS A 58 5.04 -7.16 4.56
N GLY A 59 4.32 -6.57 5.52
CA GLY A 59 3.44 -7.29 6.43
C GLY A 59 4.19 -8.25 7.36
N GLY A 60 3.42 -8.96 8.20
CA GLY A 60 3.90 -10.05 9.04
C GLY A 60 4.05 -11.37 8.28
N ASN A 61 4.03 -12.49 9.02
CA ASN A 61 4.24 -13.84 8.46
C ASN A 61 3.25 -14.23 7.35
N ASP A 62 2.05 -13.66 7.34
CA ASP A 62 0.99 -13.89 6.36
C ASP A 62 0.85 -12.75 5.34
N SER A 63 1.84 -11.84 5.28
CA SER A 63 1.80 -10.61 4.50
C SER A 63 0.69 -9.64 4.91
N PHE A 64 -0.01 -9.88 6.03
CA PHE A 64 -0.96 -8.92 6.57
C PHE A 64 -0.22 -7.71 7.13
N PHE A 65 -0.75 -6.52 6.85
CA PHE A 65 -0.26 -5.29 7.44
C PHE A 65 -1.40 -4.47 8.04
N GLU A 66 -1.05 -3.67 9.03
CA GLU A 66 -1.88 -2.61 9.59
C GLU A 66 -1.03 -1.34 9.72
N LEU A 67 -1.46 -0.26 9.08
CA LEU A 67 -0.76 1.02 9.06
C LEU A 67 -1.60 2.12 9.69
N PHE A 68 -0.96 2.91 10.54
CA PHE A 68 -1.53 4.07 11.22
C PHE A 68 -0.93 5.34 10.63
N LEU A 69 -1.78 6.04 9.87
CA LEU A 69 -1.37 7.14 9.01
C LEU A 69 -1.81 8.47 9.60
N LYS A 70 -0.92 9.45 9.58
CA LYS A 70 -1.25 10.86 9.84
C LYS A 70 -0.40 11.77 8.98
N GLU A 71 -0.86 12.99 8.79
CA GLU A 71 0.00 14.06 8.30
C GLU A 71 0.80 14.63 9.48
N ASN A 72 2.09 14.86 9.25
CA ASN A 72 2.99 15.50 10.20
C ASN A 72 3.97 16.41 9.45
N LYS A 73 3.87 17.73 9.68
CA LYS A 73 4.75 18.75 9.08
C LYS A 73 4.83 18.67 7.55
N GLY A 74 3.70 18.45 6.89
CA GLY A 74 3.58 18.37 5.43
C GLY A 74 4.00 17.03 4.82
N LYS A 75 4.42 16.06 5.64
CA LYS A 75 4.74 14.69 5.21
C LYS A 75 3.71 13.69 5.70
N LEU A 76 3.61 12.58 4.99
CA LEU A 76 2.83 11.43 5.46
C LEU A 76 3.67 10.67 6.47
N GLN A 77 3.22 10.59 7.72
CA GLN A 77 3.83 9.70 8.70
C GLN A 77 3.09 8.35 8.69
N VAL A 78 3.82 7.29 8.36
CA VAL A 78 3.32 5.91 8.40
C VAL A 78 3.89 5.24 9.64
N ASN A 79 2.99 4.83 10.54
CA ASN A 79 3.34 4.14 11.77
C ASN A 79 2.89 2.69 11.65
N SER A 80 3.74 1.76 12.04
CA SER A 80 3.34 0.35 12.08
C SER A 80 4.10 -0.41 13.16
N LEU A 81 3.47 -1.48 13.61
CA LEU A 81 3.99 -2.41 14.60
C LEU A 81 4.54 -3.62 13.86
N TYR A 82 5.84 -3.90 14.02
CA TYR A 82 6.56 -5.03 13.42
C TYR A 82 6.57 -5.13 11.88
N ASN A 83 5.96 -4.19 11.15
CA ASN A 83 5.95 -4.22 9.68
C ASN A 83 7.07 -3.37 9.08
N GLU A 84 7.95 -4.03 8.34
CA GLU A 84 8.93 -3.35 7.51
C GLU A 84 8.32 -2.78 6.23
N PHE A 85 9.03 -1.83 5.62
CA PHE A 85 8.65 -1.20 4.36
C PHE A 85 9.76 -1.37 3.32
N GLU A 86 9.38 -1.78 2.13
CA GLU A 86 10.20 -1.59 0.93
C GLU A 86 9.89 -0.22 0.33
N THR A 87 10.91 0.54 -0.05
CA THR A 87 10.75 1.93 -0.52
C THR A 87 11.46 2.13 -1.84
N HIS A 88 10.82 2.81 -2.79
CA HIS A 88 11.35 3.07 -4.13
C HIS A 88 11.34 4.56 -4.46
N GLY A 89 12.28 4.97 -5.32
CA GLY A 89 12.50 6.37 -5.67
C GLY A 89 12.85 7.23 -4.45
N ASN A 90 12.34 8.46 -4.44
CA ASN A 90 12.57 9.44 -3.38
C ASN A 90 11.40 9.51 -2.39
N ILE A 91 10.65 8.41 -2.21
CA ILE A 91 9.44 8.41 -1.37
C ILE A 91 9.69 8.85 0.09
N LYS A 92 10.90 8.65 0.60
CA LYS A 92 11.32 9.10 1.95
C LYS A 92 11.37 10.62 2.12
N GLU A 93 11.39 11.38 1.02
CA GLU A 93 11.23 12.84 1.08
C GLU A 93 9.79 13.25 1.41
N LYS A 94 8.80 12.42 1.03
CA LYS A 94 7.36 12.68 1.22
C LYS A 94 6.74 11.90 2.38
N VAL A 95 7.39 10.81 2.80
CA VAL A 95 6.86 9.85 3.76
C VAL A 95 7.89 9.55 4.84
N ASP A 96 7.49 9.73 6.10
CA ASP A 96 8.27 9.36 7.27
C ASP A 96 7.76 8.02 7.82
N PHE A 97 8.63 7.02 7.93
CA PHE A 97 8.29 5.67 8.41
C PHE A 97 8.71 5.51 9.87
N ILE A 98 7.75 5.21 10.75
CA ILE A 98 7.99 4.97 12.17
C ILE A 98 7.63 3.52 12.48
N LEU A 99 8.65 2.71 12.70
CA LEU A 99 8.51 1.30 13.08
C LEU A 99 8.54 1.17 14.60
N TYR A 100 7.50 0.57 15.15
CA TYR A 100 7.44 0.17 16.54
C TYR A 100 7.81 -1.31 16.65
N THR A 101 8.69 -1.61 17.60
CA THR A 101 9.07 -2.98 17.99
C THR A 101 8.57 -3.35 19.39
N ASP A 102 7.85 -2.44 20.04
CA ASP A 102 7.30 -2.63 21.39
C ASP A 102 5.82 -2.27 21.40
N ASN A 103 5.00 -3.19 21.93
CA ASN A 103 3.54 -3.06 21.97
C ASN A 103 3.10 -1.91 22.89
N ALA A 104 3.78 -1.71 24.03
CA ALA A 104 3.39 -0.68 24.99
C ALA A 104 3.59 0.72 24.37
N SER A 105 4.79 0.95 23.82
CA SER A 105 5.13 2.20 23.13
C SER A 105 4.22 2.48 21.93
N PHE A 106 3.82 1.43 21.20
CA PHE A 106 2.88 1.55 20.10
C PHE A 106 1.48 1.93 20.58
N SER A 107 0.93 1.21 21.55
CA SER A 107 -0.39 1.48 22.13
C SER A 107 -0.51 2.91 22.68
N ASP A 108 0.52 3.36 23.39
CA ASP A 108 0.61 4.72 23.91
C ASP A 108 0.68 5.78 22.81
N SER A 109 1.28 5.46 21.66
CA SER A 109 1.34 6.38 20.51
C SER A 109 -0.01 6.49 19.80
N ILE A 110 -0.67 5.35 19.54
CA ILE A 110 -1.92 5.31 18.78
C ILE A 110 -3.13 5.81 19.57
N SER A 111 -3.11 5.70 20.91
CA SER A 111 -4.21 6.16 21.76
C SER A 111 -4.30 7.70 21.89
N LYS A 112 -3.20 8.41 21.65
CA LYS A 112 -3.11 9.88 21.88
C LYS A 112 -3.47 10.71 20.65
N VAL A 113 -3.60 10.10 19.47
CA VAL A 113 -3.73 10.82 18.20
C VAL A 113 -4.76 10.11 17.30
N ASN A 114 -5.57 10.89 16.57
CA ASN A 114 -6.45 10.34 15.55
C ASN A 114 -5.65 9.96 14.29
N TYR A 115 -5.44 8.67 14.10
CA TYR A 115 -4.84 8.11 12.89
C TYR A 115 -5.91 7.65 11.90
N THR A 116 -5.60 7.75 10.61
CA THR A 116 -6.28 6.97 9.58
C THR A 116 -5.67 5.58 9.55
N VAL A 117 -6.49 4.55 9.79
CA VAL A 117 -6.02 3.16 9.81
C VAL A 117 -6.32 2.51 8.46
N ILE A 118 -5.31 1.87 7.87
CA ILE A 118 -5.47 1.02 6.69
C ILE A 118 -4.93 -0.38 6.97
N ARG A 119 -5.59 -1.39 6.41
CA ARG A 119 -5.29 -2.81 6.60
C ARG A 119 -5.38 -3.52 5.26
N GLY A 120 -4.54 -4.53 5.07
CA GLY A 120 -4.55 -5.31 3.84
C GLY A 120 -3.48 -6.39 3.85
N TYR A 121 -3.28 -6.98 2.68
CA TYR A 121 -2.27 -7.99 2.45
C TYR A 121 -1.32 -7.52 1.36
N SER A 122 -0.02 -7.55 1.62
CA SER A 122 1.01 -7.22 0.65
C SER A 122 1.25 -8.41 -0.27
N ASN A 123 0.29 -8.66 -1.14
CA ASN A 123 0.39 -9.73 -2.14
C ASN A 123 1.38 -9.25 -3.21
N GLY A 124 2.61 -9.77 -3.19
CA GLY A 124 3.61 -9.65 -4.27
C GLY A 124 4.31 -8.28 -4.43
N ARG A 125 5.48 -8.30 -5.11
CA ARG A 125 6.30 -7.10 -5.41
C ARG A 125 6.19 -6.70 -6.87
N MET A 126 5.97 -5.41 -7.13
CA MET A 126 6.09 -4.89 -8.49
C MET A 126 7.55 -4.59 -8.81
N ASN A 127 8.09 -5.26 -9.83
CA ASN A 127 9.36 -4.87 -10.42
C ASN A 127 9.09 -3.75 -11.43
N PRO A 128 9.83 -2.62 -11.37
CA PRO A 128 9.70 -1.53 -12.33
C PRO A 128 10.09 -1.94 -13.75
#